data_AF-A0AA37WLN6-F1
#
_entry.id   AF-A0AA37WLN6-F1
#
_cell.length_a   1.000
_cell.length_b   1.000
_cell.length_c   1.000
_cell.angle_alpha   90.00
_cell.angle_beta   90.00
_cell.angle_gamma   90.00
#
_symmetry.space_group_name_H-M   'P 1'
#
loop_
_entity.id
_entity.type
_entity.pdbx_description
1 polymer ?
#
loop_
_entity_poly.entity_id
_entity_poly.type
_entity_poly.pdbx_seq_one_letter_code
_entity_poly.pdbx_strand_id
1 'polypeptide(L)'
;MTSVSTKTTSLPVLACVIAGGRGTRLKEESNNQPLKPFVTIDNTALILRVIQRLTLSSPKNIAINTSHASAADTLQFEALGLPIIQDANSIGPLGGLLAALQWANNKVTVEPQCSGSKEDDGERENSSMFPSCQGGWLLTAPCDTPFLPSDYLKHLLDSLKEAPKPHQIKMAISSYANKIHPLCGLFHTNLLPALTSFLQSPTSPIPTASLTSSNSSASHITPKNPRFSLKQWLAQQSYSVANFDHHTEDPFFNINTPADLEAAQIRFNAQRQ
;
A
#
# COMPACT_ATOMS: atom_id res chain seq x y z
N MET A 1 30.92 16.53 -30.80
CA MET A 1 30.42 16.50 -29.41
C MET A 1 29.09 15.77 -29.40
N THR A 2 29.16 14.45 -29.37
CA THR A 2 28.00 13.55 -29.39
C THR A 2 27.42 13.46 -27.98
N SER A 3 26.19 13.95 -27.82
CA SER A 3 25.40 13.87 -26.60
C SER A 3 25.09 12.42 -26.26
N VAL A 4 25.74 11.87 -25.24
CA VAL A 4 25.41 10.56 -24.66
C VAL A 4 24.06 10.69 -23.95
N SER A 5 23.01 10.16 -24.57
CA SER A 5 21.68 10.03 -23.97
C SER A 5 21.70 8.85 -23.01
N THR A 6 21.91 9.12 -21.72
CA THR A 6 21.77 8.10 -20.67
C THR A 6 20.30 7.67 -20.59
N LYS A 7 19.97 6.51 -21.15
CA LYS A 7 18.68 5.85 -20.87
C LYS A 7 18.64 5.50 -19.39
N THR A 8 18.05 6.38 -18.58
CA THR A 8 17.63 6.04 -17.23
C THR A 8 16.52 5.00 -17.36
N THR A 9 16.84 3.73 -17.16
CA THR A 9 15.84 2.66 -17.05
C THR A 9 14.98 2.97 -15.83
N SER A 10 13.83 3.61 -16.05
CA SER A 10 12.87 3.90 -15.00
C SER A 10 12.29 2.57 -14.50
N LEU A 11 12.36 2.34 -13.18
CA LEU A 11 11.74 1.18 -12.57
C LEU A 11 10.23 1.20 -12.87
N PRO A 12 9.62 0.10 -13.35
CA PRO A 12 8.18 0.03 -13.49
C PRO A 12 7.53 -0.04 -12.11
N VAL A 13 7.17 1.12 -11.57
CA VAL A 13 6.39 1.23 -10.34
C VAL A 13 4.93 1.37 -10.70
N LEU A 14 4.13 0.40 -10.28
CA LEU A 14 2.67 0.45 -10.28
C LEU A 14 2.20 0.87 -8.90
N ALA A 15 1.07 1.55 -8.79
CA ALA A 15 0.51 1.93 -7.51
C ALA A 15 -0.85 1.27 -7.26
N CYS A 16 -1.16 0.95 -6.01
CA CYS A 16 -2.46 0.44 -5.62
C CYS A 16 -2.96 1.11 -4.34
N VAL A 17 -4.18 1.64 -4.39
CA VAL A 17 -4.91 2.06 -3.21
C VAL A 17 -5.59 0.85 -2.60
N ILE A 18 -5.25 0.51 -1.35
CA ILE A 18 -5.91 -0.55 -0.60
C ILE A 18 -7.17 0.05 0.06
N ALA A 19 -8.30 -0.06 -0.65
CA ALA A 19 -9.61 0.43 -0.24
C ALA A 19 -10.46 -0.69 0.39
N GLY A 20 -9.85 -1.43 1.31
CA GLY A 20 -10.53 -2.46 2.09
C GLY A 20 -11.13 -1.90 3.39
N GLY A 21 -12.31 -2.39 3.75
CA GLY A 21 -12.92 -2.18 5.07
C GLY A 21 -14.21 -1.38 5.06
N ARG A 22 -15.13 -1.76 5.95
CA ARG A 22 -16.36 -1.01 6.23
C ARG A 22 -16.06 0.10 7.23
N GLY A 23 -16.58 1.30 7.00
CA GLY A 23 -16.49 2.45 7.92
C GLY A 23 -17.35 2.28 9.18
N THR A 24 -17.41 1.09 9.77
CA THR A 24 -18.38 0.71 10.82
C THR A 24 -18.30 1.57 12.09
N ARG A 25 -17.17 2.26 12.28
CA ARG A 25 -16.89 3.18 13.39
C ARG A 25 -17.12 4.65 13.04
N LEU A 26 -17.25 4.97 11.75
CA LEU A 26 -17.58 6.29 11.22
C LEU A 26 -19.10 6.40 11.03
N LYS A 27 -19.87 6.01 12.04
CA LYS A 27 -21.33 6.08 11.98
C LYS A 27 -21.74 7.55 12.00
N GLU A 28 -22.32 8.03 10.90
CA GLU A 28 -23.29 9.11 10.96
C GLU A 28 -24.62 8.54 11.48
N GLU A 29 -25.43 9.38 12.12
CA GLU A 29 -26.76 9.01 12.63
C GLU A 29 -27.77 8.64 11.52
N SER A 30 -27.39 8.81 10.24
CA SER A 30 -28.21 8.48 9.08
C SER A 30 -28.17 6.96 8.77
N ASN A 31 -29.31 6.40 8.36
CA ASN A 31 -29.48 4.98 8.03
C ASN A 31 -28.68 4.49 6.80
N ASN A 32 -27.81 5.33 6.21
CA ASN A 32 -27.01 5.00 5.03
C ASN A 32 -25.52 5.22 5.32
N GLN A 33 -24.83 4.16 5.79
CA GLN A 33 -23.40 4.27 6.12
C GLN A 33 -22.57 4.45 4.84
N PRO A 34 -21.86 5.58 4.66
CA PRO A 34 -20.96 5.73 3.53
C PRO A 34 -19.78 4.75 3.66
N LEU A 35 -19.33 4.25 2.52
CA LEU A 35 -18.10 3.48 2.44
C LEU A 35 -16.93 4.37 2.88
N LYS A 36 -16.02 3.81 3.70
CA LYS A 36 -14.85 4.54 4.23
C LYS A 36 -14.04 5.30 3.17
N PRO A 37 -13.76 4.74 1.98
CA PRO A 37 -13.01 5.45 0.93
C PRO A 37 -13.70 6.75 0.44
N PHE A 38 -15.03 6.84 0.57
CA PHE A 38 -15.86 7.94 0.08
C PHE A 38 -16.28 8.93 1.17
N VAL A 39 -15.84 8.74 2.42
CA VAL A 39 -15.89 9.80 3.44
C VAL A 39 -15.08 11.00 2.95
N THR A 40 -15.51 12.23 3.25
CA THR A 40 -14.91 13.43 2.70
C THR A 40 -14.19 14.28 3.75
N ILE A 41 -13.12 14.96 3.32
CA ILE A 41 -12.49 16.10 4.03
C ILE A 41 -12.52 17.27 3.06
N ASP A 42 -13.08 18.40 3.47
CA ASP A 42 -13.30 19.57 2.62
C ASP A 42 -13.92 19.19 1.26
N ASN A 43 -15.06 18.47 1.31
CA ASN A 43 -15.81 17.98 0.14
C ASN A 43 -15.07 17.03 -0.82
N THR A 44 -13.86 16.58 -0.48
CA THR A 44 -13.07 15.64 -1.29
C THR A 44 -12.99 14.29 -0.61
N ALA A 45 -13.38 13.22 -1.32
CA ALA A 45 -13.33 11.85 -0.81
C ALA A 45 -11.89 11.44 -0.43
N LEU A 46 -11.74 10.69 0.66
CA LEU A 46 -10.45 10.20 1.14
C LEU A 46 -9.68 9.45 0.05
N ILE A 47 -10.36 8.58 -0.72
CA ILE A 47 -9.75 7.84 -1.81
C ILE A 47 -9.22 8.74 -2.92
N LEU A 48 -9.94 9.81 -3.27
CA LEU A 48 -9.50 10.76 -4.28
C LEU A 48 -8.24 11.51 -3.82
N ARG A 49 -8.16 11.86 -2.54
CA ARG A 49 -6.96 12.46 -1.95
C ARG A 49 -5.77 11.50 -2.05
N VAL A 50 -5.94 10.25 -1.66
CA VAL A 50 -4.89 9.23 -1.77
C VAL A 50 -4.45 9.02 -3.22
N ILE A 51 -5.39 8.92 -4.16
CA ILE A 51 -5.09 8.83 -5.60
C ILE A 51 -4.26 10.03 -6.04
N GLN A 52 -4.68 11.26 -5.70
CA GLN A 52 -3.95 12.47 -6.05
C GLN A 52 -2.52 12.45 -5.50
N ARG A 53 -2.31 12.02 -4.25
CA ARG A 53 -0.98 11.92 -3.65
C ARG A 53 -0.12 10.83 -4.29
N LEU A 54 -0.69 9.67 -4.63
CA LEU A 54 0.03 8.63 -5.38
C LEU A 54 0.40 9.09 -6.80
N THR A 55 -0.44 9.88 -7.46
CA THR A 55 -0.12 10.47 -8.78
C THR A 55 1.11 11.36 -8.73
N LEU A 56 1.40 12.05 -7.61
CA LEU A 56 2.63 12.84 -7.45
C LEU A 56 3.89 11.97 -7.54
N SER A 57 3.79 10.68 -7.21
CA SER A 57 4.89 9.72 -7.37
C SER A 57 5.08 9.25 -8.81
N SER A 58 4.27 9.73 -9.76
CA SER A 58 4.31 9.37 -11.20
C SER A 58 4.41 7.87 -11.48
N PRO A 59 3.57 7.01 -10.87
CA PRO A 59 3.55 5.58 -11.18
C PRO A 59 3.07 5.35 -12.62
N LYS A 60 3.48 4.22 -13.22
CA LYS A 60 3.04 3.83 -14.57
C LYS A 60 1.53 3.64 -14.66
N ASN A 61 0.94 3.03 -13.63
CA ASN A 61 -0.50 2.86 -13.49
C ASN A 61 -0.90 2.91 -12.02
N ILE A 62 -2.16 3.28 -11.77
CA ILE A 62 -2.78 3.25 -10.46
C ILE A 62 -3.99 2.31 -10.54
N ALA A 63 -4.17 1.46 -9.53
CA ALA A 63 -5.36 0.62 -9.38
C ALA A 63 -5.96 0.79 -7.97
N ILE A 64 -7.18 0.31 -7.79
CA ILE A 64 -7.88 0.32 -6.51
C ILE A 64 -8.21 -1.11 -6.14
N ASN A 65 -7.71 -1.56 -4.99
CA ASN A 65 -8.13 -2.81 -4.39
C ASN A 65 -9.34 -2.61 -3.49
N THR A 66 -10.36 -3.44 -3.66
CA THR A 66 -11.60 -3.40 -2.86
C THR A 66 -12.15 -4.81 -2.65
N SER A 67 -12.81 -5.05 -1.53
CA SER A 67 -13.47 -6.31 -1.19
C SER A 67 -15.01 -6.19 -1.29
N HIS A 68 -15.53 -5.10 -1.86
CA HIS A 68 -16.95 -4.78 -1.84
C HIS A 68 -17.73 -5.54 -2.93
N ALA A 69 -18.88 -6.09 -2.53
CA ALA A 69 -19.66 -7.07 -3.30
C ALA A 69 -21.03 -6.56 -3.79
N SER A 70 -21.43 -5.33 -3.43
CA SER A 70 -22.71 -4.77 -3.90
C SER A 70 -22.52 -4.03 -5.23
N ALA A 71 -23.50 -4.13 -6.13
CA ALA A 71 -23.47 -3.43 -7.41
C ALA A 71 -23.38 -1.90 -7.24
N ALA A 72 -24.01 -1.36 -6.20
CA ALA A 72 -23.96 0.07 -5.90
C ALA A 72 -22.56 0.53 -5.45
N ASP A 73 -21.87 -0.27 -4.64
CA ASP A 73 -20.49 0.02 -4.23
C ASP A 73 -19.54 -0.04 -5.45
N THR A 74 -19.69 -1.06 -6.30
CA THR A 74 -18.90 -1.21 -7.53
C THR A 74 -19.02 0.00 -8.44
N LEU A 75 -20.23 0.52 -8.65
CA LEU A 75 -20.46 1.72 -9.47
C LEU A 75 -19.72 2.96 -8.93
N GLN A 76 -19.64 3.14 -7.60
CA GLN A 76 -18.89 4.26 -7.02
C GLN A 76 -17.39 4.17 -7.31
N PHE A 77 -16.82 2.95 -7.28
CA PHE A 77 -15.41 2.75 -7.63
C PHE A 77 -15.18 2.86 -9.14
N GLU A 78 -16.09 2.34 -9.97
CA GLU A 78 -16.00 2.45 -11.44
C GLU A 78 -16.03 3.91 -11.90
N ALA A 79 -16.80 4.76 -11.22
CA ALA A 79 -16.85 6.20 -11.48
C ALA A 79 -15.50 6.91 -11.27
N LEU A 80 -14.53 6.29 -10.57
CA LEU A 80 -13.17 6.83 -10.42
C LEU A 80 -12.31 6.63 -11.68
N GLY A 81 -12.73 5.79 -12.62
CA GLY A 81 -12.02 5.55 -13.89
C GLY A 81 -10.69 4.80 -13.75
N LEU A 82 -10.43 4.16 -12.61
CA LEU A 82 -9.22 3.37 -12.37
C LEU A 82 -9.53 1.86 -12.38
N PRO A 83 -8.57 1.00 -12.78
CA PRO A 83 -8.70 -0.45 -12.68
C PRO A 83 -9.05 -0.90 -11.25
N ILE A 84 -10.07 -1.74 -11.13
CA ILE A 84 -10.53 -2.30 -9.85
C ILE A 84 -9.97 -3.72 -9.68
N ILE A 85 -9.33 -3.97 -8.54
CA ILE A 85 -8.79 -5.27 -8.14
C ILE A 85 -9.68 -5.83 -7.03
N GLN A 86 -10.45 -6.86 -7.35
CA GLN A 86 -11.33 -7.53 -6.40
C GLN A 86 -10.53 -8.44 -5.45
N ASP A 87 -10.67 -8.24 -4.13
CA ASP A 87 -10.16 -9.17 -3.11
C ASP A 87 -11.24 -10.18 -2.70
N ALA A 88 -11.22 -11.35 -3.33
CA ALA A 88 -12.18 -12.43 -3.07
C ALA A 88 -11.94 -13.14 -1.72
N ASN A 89 -10.77 -12.99 -1.10
CA ASN A 89 -10.38 -13.80 0.06
C ASN A 89 -10.78 -13.15 1.38
N SER A 90 -10.95 -11.82 1.43
CA SER A 90 -11.38 -11.07 2.63
C SER A 90 -10.55 -11.34 3.89
N ILE A 91 -9.26 -11.67 3.75
CA ILE A 91 -8.33 -12.00 4.85
C ILE A 91 -7.71 -10.72 5.47
N GLY A 92 -8.45 -9.62 5.44
CA GLY A 92 -7.95 -8.31 5.86
C GLY A 92 -6.86 -7.75 4.93
N PRO A 93 -6.00 -6.84 5.42
CA PRO A 93 -5.08 -6.11 4.55
C PRO A 93 -4.07 -6.95 3.75
N LEU A 94 -3.74 -8.15 4.24
CA LEU A 94 -2.86 -9.07 3.51
C LEU A 94 -3.52 -9.64 2.25
N GLY A 95 -4.84 -9.85 2.26
CA GLY A 95 -5.59 -10.26 1.07
C GLY A 95 -5.54 -9.19 -0.01
N GLY A 96 -5.76 -7.94 0.38
CA GLY A 96 -5.62 -6.79 -0.51
C GLY A 96 -4.21 -6.62 -1.08
N LEU A 97 -3.18 -6.77 -0.25
CA LEU A 97 -1.78 -6.75 -0.70
C LEU A 97 -1.47 -7.89 -1.67
N LEU A 98 -1.96 -9.11 -1.39
CA LEU A 98 -1.79 -10.27 -2.29
C LEU A 98 -2.43 -10.00 -3.66
N ALA A 99 -3.69 -9.57 -3.68
CA ALA A 99 -4.41 -9.28 -4.91
C ALA A 99 -3.73 -8.16 -5.72
N ALA A 100 -3.25 -7.13 -5.04
CA ALA A 100 -2.51 -6.03 -5.66
C ALA A 100 -1.16 -6.50 -6.26
N LEU A 101 -0.43 -7.36 -5.56
CA LEU A 101 0.82 -7.94 -6.07
C LEU A 101 0.58 -8.86 -7.27
N GLN A 102 -0.51 -9.64 -7.27
CA GLN A 102 -0.88 -10.51 -8.40
C GLN A 102 -1.19 -9.69 -9.64
N TRP A 103 -1.97 -8.61 -9.48
CA TRP A 103 -2.25 -7.66 -10.54
C TRP A 103 -0.96 -7.02 -11.09
N ALA A 104 -0.08 -6.55 -10.21
CA ALA A 104 1.19 -5.94 -10.60
C ALA A 104 2.08 -6.93 -11.37
N ASN A 105 2.18 -8.17 -10.90
CA ASN A 105 2.98 -9.20 -11.55
C ASN A 105 2.45 -9.50 -12.96
N ASN A 106 1.13 -9.62 -13.12
CA ASN A 106 0.52 -9.86 -14.43
C ASN A 106 0.71 -8.67 -15.39
N LYS A 107 0.71 -7.43 -14.90
CA LYS A 107 0.98 -6.24 -15.73
C LYS A 107 2.43 -6.21 -16.20
N VAL A 108 3.37 -6.53 -15.31
CA VAL A 108 4.81 -6.49 -15.63
C VAL A 108 5.23 -7.60 -16.57
N THR A 109 4.60 -8.78 -16.51
CA THR A 109 4.91 -9.91 -17.42
C THR A 109 4.31 -9.75 -18.81
N VAL A 110 3.21 -8.99 -18.94
CA VAL A 110 2.49 -8.80 -20.21
C VAL A 110 2.98 -7.55 -20.97
N GLU A 111 3.57 -6.55 -20.31
CA GLU A 111 4.25 -5.46 -21.01
C GLU A 111 5.49 -5.99 -21.75
N PRO A 112 5.62 -5.79 -23.08
CA PRO A 112 6.78 -6.25 -23.82
C PRO A 112 8.02 -5.56 -23.25
N GLN A 113 8.90 -6.35 -22.60
CA GLN A 113 10.25 -5.89 -22.32
C GLN A 113 10.87 -5.57 -23.67
N CYS A 114 11.19 -4.28 -23.88
CA CYS A 114 11.64 -3.76 -25.16
C CYS A 114 12.65 -4.72 -25.80
N SER A 115 12.33 -5.16 -27.02
CA SER A 115 13.23 -5.92 -27.89
C SER A 115 14.49 -5.09 -28.15
N GLY A 116 15.53 -5.33 -27.35
CA GLY A 116 16.89 -4.84 -27.61
C GLY A 116 17.62 -5.88 -28.46
N SER A 117 17.99 -5.47 -29.66
CA SER A 117 18.87 -6.18 -30.58
C SER A 117 20.16 -6.67 -29.90
N LYS A 118 20.58 -7.88 -30.28
CA LYS A 118 21.92 -8.39 -30.03
C LYS A 118 22.92 -7.48 -30.76
N GLU A 119 23.78 -6.78 -30.03
CA GLU A 119 25.07 -6.31 -30.55
C GLU A 119 26.16 -6.55 -29.49
N ASP A 120 27.30 -6.97 -30.02
CA ASP A 120 28.50 -7.51 -29.38
C ASP A 120 29.25 -6.54 -28.44
N ASP A 121 29.98 -7.17 -27.51
CA ASP A 121 31.30 -6.84 -26.97
C ASP A 121 31.68 -5.38 -26.65
N GLY A 122 31.95 -5.14 -25.35
CA GLY A 122 32.87 -4.08 -24.92
C GLY A 122 32.46 -3.35 -23.64
N GLU A 123 33.25 -3.58 -22.58
CA GLU A 123 33.40 -2.76 -21.37
C GLU A 123 32.17 -2.55 -20.47
N ARG A 124 32.17 -3.30 -19.35
CA ARG A 124 31.22 -3.15 -18.25
C ARG A 124 31.51 -1.88 -17.45
N GLU A 125 30.82 -0.79 -17.78
CA GLU A 125 30.53 0.24 -16.78
C GLU A 125 29.26 -0.14 -16.00
N ASN A 126 29.48 -0.44 -14.73
CA ASN A 126 28.50 -0.89 -13.76
C ASN A 126 27.57 0.29 -13.38
N SER A 127 26.47 0.50 -14.09
CA SER A 127 25.50 1.58 -13.79
C SER A 127 24.03 1.16 -13.71
N SER A 128 23.70 -0.13 -13.75
CA SER A 128 22.32 -0.59 -13.44
C SER A 128 22.15 -0.70 -11.92
N MET A 129 21.84 0.44 -11.29
CA MET A 129 21.65 0.64 -9.85
C MET A 129 20.43 -0.10 -9.24
N PHE A 130 19.81 -1.02 -9.98
CA PHE A 130 18.74 -1.87 -9.50
C PHE A 130 19.05 -3.33 -9.87
N PRO A 131 18.83 -4.30 -8.95
CA PRO A 131 19.05 -5.70 -9.25
C PRO A 131 18.27 -6.07 -10.52
N SER A 132 18.90 -6.84 -11.40
CA SER A 132 18.31 -7.48 -12.58
C SER A 132 17.29 -8.57 -12.22
N CYS A 133 16.44 -8.33 -11.22
CA CYS A 133 15.31 -9.18 -10.90
C CYS A 133 14.22 -8.87 -11.92
N GLN A 134 13.91 -9.85 -12.78
CA GLN A 134 12.65 -9.80 -13.53
C GLN A 134 11.50 -9.61 -12.53
N GLY A 135 10.63 -8.65 -12.83
CA GLY A 135 9.55 -8.24 -11.93
C GLY A 135 9.39 -6.74 -11.87
N GLY A 136 8.38 -6.29 -11.14
CA GLY A 136 8.09 -4.87 -10.96
C GLY A 136 7.85 -4.53 -9.51
N TRP A 137 7.63 -3.25 -9.27
CA TRP A 137 7.41 -2.73 -7.93
C TRP A 137 5.98 -2.23 -7.79
N LEU A 138 5.39 -2.52 -6.63
CA LEU A 138 4.06 -2.08 -6.24
C LEU A 138 4.19 -1.09 -5.08
N LEU A 139 3.82 0.16 -5.33
CA LEU A 139 3.62 1.19 -4.31
C LEU A 139 2.21 1.04 -3.74
N THR A 140 2.07 0.89 -2.43
CA THR A 140 0.74 0.77 -1.81
C THR A 140 0.45 1.93 -0.88
N ALA A 141 -0.83 2.27 -0.74
CA ALA A 141 -1.31 3.11 0.34
C ALA A 141 -2.75 2.75 0.74
N PRO A 142 -3.10 2.79 2.03
CA PRO A 142 -4.48 2.69 2.49
C PRO A 142 -5.34 3.88 2.02
N CYS A 143 -6.62 3.63 1.74
CA CYS A 143 -7.56 4.70 1.36
C CYS A 143 -7.78 5.76 2.45
N ASP A 144 -7.40 5.49 3.70
CA ASP A 144 -7.60 6.36 4.87
C ASP A 144 -6.36 7.15 5.28
N THR A 145 -5.37 7.26 4.38
CA THR A 145 -4.13 8.04 4.58
C THR A 145 -4.06 9.27 3.67
N PRO A 146 -4.95 10.28 3.82
CA PRO A 146 -5.07 11.37 2.85
C PRO A 146 -3.86 12.31 2.80
N PHE A 147 -2.94 12.23 3.76
CA PHE A 147 -1.78 13.13 3.92
C PHE A 147 -0.45 12.53 3.47
N LEU A 148 -0.45 11.43 2.69
CA LEU A 148 0.76 10.80 2.14
C LEU A 148 1.74 11.85 1.65
N PRO A 149 3.05 11.74 1.86
CA PRO A 149 3.98 12.82 1.53
C PRO A 149 4.28 12.86 0.02
N SER A 150 4.74 13.99 -0.52
CA SER A 150 4.95 14.15 -1.98
C SER A 150 6.24 13.47 -2.45
N ASP A 151 7.17 13.27 -1.53
CA ASP A 151 8.44 12.55 -1.71
C ASP A 151 8.33 11.06 -1.29
N TYR A 152 7.09 10.55 -1.18
CA TYR A 152 6.78 9.21 -0.69
C TYR A 152 7.56 8.10 -1.39
N LEU A 153 7.42 8.00 -2.72
CA LEU A 153 8.14 7.00 -3.51
C LEU A 153 9.66 7.23 -3.48
N LYS A 154 10.10 8.48 -3.49
CA LYS A 154 11.53 8.82 -3.47
C LYS A 154 12.21 8.26 -2.21
N HIS A 155 11.64 8.52 -1.03
CA HIS A 155 12.19 8.04 0.24
C HIS A 155 12.18 6.51 0.36
N LEU A 156 11.13 5.84 -0.15
CA LEU A 156 11.09 4.38 -0.20
C LEU A 156 12.17 3.80 -1.13
N LEU A 157 12.44 4.45 -2.26
CA LEU A 157 13.51 4.03 -3.17
C LEU A 157 14.89 4.28 -2.57
N ASP A 158 15.08 5.41 -1.89
CA ASP A 158 16.36 5.74 -1.26
C ASP A 158 16.68 4.77 -0.12
N SER A 159 15.69 4.40 0.71
CA SER A 159 15.87 3.38 1.76
C SER A 159 16.28 2.01 1.21
N LEU A 160 15.81 1.63 0.02
CA LEU A 160 16.23 0.39 -0.64
C LEU A 160 17.68 0.44 -1.12
N LYS A 161 18.12 1.59 -1.64
CA LYS A 161 19.50 1.77 -2.13
C LYS A 161 20.51 1.79 -0.99
N GLU A 162 20.13 2.38 0.14
CA GLU A 162 20.98 2.51 1.33
C GLU A 162 21.02 1.22 2.17
N ALA A 163 20.10 0.29 1.93
CA ALA A 163 20.03 -0.95 2.69
C ALA A 163 21.28 -1.82 2.51
N PRO A 164 21.73 -2.55 3.56
CA PRO A 164 22.76 -3.56 3.41
C PRO A 164 22.33 -4.62 2.39
N LYS A 165 23.14 -4.82 1.34
CA LYS A 165 22.84 -5.72 0.21
C LYS A 165 21.50 -5.36 -0.49
N PRO A 166 21.41 -4.21 -1.18
CA PRO A 166 20.17 -3.72 -1.82
C PRO A 166 19.49 -4.75 -2.73
N HIS A 167 20.28 -5.60 -3.40
CA HIS A 167 19.77 -6.64 -4.30
C HIS A 167 18.94 -7.73 -3.61
N GLN A 168 19.08 -7.91 -2.29
CA GLN A 168 18.35 -8.90 -1.49
C GLN A 168 17.07 -8.34 -0.86
N ILE A 169 16.95 -7.01 -0.73
CA ILE A 169 15.78 -6.37 -0.15
C ILE A 169 14.70 -6.23 -1.22
N LYS A 170 13.49 -6.73 -0.90
CA LYS A 170 12.34 -6.75 -1.82
C LYS A 170 11.18 -5.88 -1.34
N MET A 171 11.41 -5.11 -0.29
CA MET A 171 10.38 -4.35 0.39
C MET A 171 10.97 -3.12 1.08
N ALA A 172 10.27 -2.00 0.99
CA ALA A 172 10.48 -0.82 1.82
C ALA A 172 9.18 -0.46 2.54
N ILE A 173 9.27 -0.18 3.83
CA ILE A 173 8.12 0.18 4.68
C ILE A 173 8.35 1.56 5.26
N SER A 174 7.31 2.38 5.32
CA SER A 174 7.39 3.72 5.88
C SER A 174 7.36 3.70 7.40
N SER A 175 8.07 4.65 8.03
CA SER A 175 7.97 4.91 9.46
C SER A 175 7.87 6.40 9.77
N TYR A 176 7.18 6.73 10.86
CA TYR A 176 7.14 8.06 11.45
C TYR A 176 7.13 7.91 12.98
N ALA A 177 7.92 8.71 13.69
CA ALA A 177 8.08 8.69 15.15
C ALA A 177 8.27 7.26 15.71
N ASN A 178 9.19 6.48 15.11
CA ASN A 178 9.47 5.07 15.43
C ASN A 178 8.31 4.08 15.23
N LYS A 179 7.20 4.52 14.64
CA LYS A 179 6.06 3.67 14.29
C LYS A 179 6.12 3.32 12.81
N ILE A 180 6.10 2.03 12.50
CA ILE A 180 5.99 1.55 11.11
C ILE A 180 4.55 1.61 10.61
N HIS A 181 4.39 1.84 9.31
CA HIS A 181 3.12 1.84 8.58
C HIS A 181 3.15 0.75 7.51
N PRO A 182 2.84 -0.51 7.87
CA PRO A 182 3.09 -1.68 7.03
C PRO A 182 2.40 -1.71 5.66
N LEU A 183 1.29 -0.99 5.47
CA LEU A 183 0.61 -0.87 4.17
C LEU A 183 1.06 0.34 3.36
N CYS A 184 1.84 1.22 3.97
CA CYS A 184 2.48 2.33 3.29
C CYS A 184 3.91 1.90 2.93
N GLY A 185 4.07 1.25 1.78
CA GLY A 185 5.36 0.74 1.37
C GLY A 185 5.47 0.45 -0.12
N LEU A 186 6.66 -0.01 -0.49
CA LEU A 186 7.03 -0.45 -1.83
C LEU A 186 7.37 -1.94 -1.79
N PHE A 187 6.73 -2.73 -2.64
CA PHE A 187 6.77 -4.19 -2.60
C PHE A 187 7.15 -4.75 -3.97
N HIS A 188 8.17 -5.61 -4.04
CA HIS A 188 8.56 -6.27 -5.28
C HIS A 188 7.62 -7.46 -5.58
N THR A 189 7.29 -7.71 -6.85
CA THR A 189 6.38 -8.81 -7.26
C THR A 189 6.88 -10.20 -6.84
N ASN A 190 8.20 -10.39 -6.73
CA ASN A 190 8.81 -11.64 -6.19
C ASN A 190 8.45 -11.96 -4.73
N LEU A 191 7.77 -11.08 -4.01
CA LEU A 191 7.20 -11.39 -2.70
C LEU A 191 5.95 -12.29 -2.80
N LEU A 192 5.37 -12.44 -3.99
CA LEU A 192 4.15 -13.23 -4.21
C LEU A 192 4.21 -14.66 -3.66
N PRO A 193 5.26 -15.47 -3.94
CA PRO A 193 5.33 -16.83 -3.39
C PRO A 193 5.37 -16.81 -1.86
N ALA A 194 6.17 -15.94 -1.25
CA ALA A 194 6.30 -15.83 0.20
C ALA A 194 4.97 -15.42 0.88
N LEU A 195 4.26 -14.43 0.31
CA LEU A 195 2.96 -14.01 0.83
C LEU A 195 1.88 -15.08 0.64
N THR A 196 1.89 -15.76 -0.51
CA THR A 196 0.94 -16.86 -0.79
C THR A 196 1.15 -18.02 0.19
N SER A 197 2.40 -18.45 0.40
CA SER A 197 2.73 -19.50 1.36
C SER A 197 2.35 -19.09 2.80
N PHE A 198 2.57 -17.83 3.18
CA PHE A 198 2.15 -17.35 4.49
C PHE A 198 0.63 -17.46 4.70
N LEU A 199 -0.17 -17.05 3.72
CA LEU A 199 -1.63 -17.12 3.80
C LEU A 199 -2.21 -18.53 3.68
N GLN A 200 -1.48 -19.45 3.04
CA GLN A 200 -1.85 -20.87 2.95
C GLN A 200 -1.35 -21.70 4.15
N SER A 201 -0.43 -21.16 4.94
CA SER A 201 0.14 -21.90 6.06
C SER A 201 -0.91 -22.15 7.16
N PRO A 202 -1.03 -23.38 7.68
CA PRO A 202 -1.87 -23.67 8.83
C PRO A 202 -1.17 -23.17 10.09
N THR A 203 -1.15 -21.86 10.34
CA THR A 203 -0.51 -21.33 11.56
C THR A 203 -1.30 -21.75 12.81
N SER A 204 -0.57 -22.36 13.74
CA SER A 204 -1.01 -22.84 15.06
C SER A 204 -1.84 -21.81 15.85
N PRO A 205 -2.74 -22.27 16.73
CA PRO A 205 -3.50 -21.38 17.61
C PRO A 205 -2.57 -20.53 18.46
N ILE A 206 -2.94 -19.26 18.64
CA ILE A 206 -2.34 -18.32 19.58
C ILE A 206 -2.29 -19.00 20.96
N PRO A 207 -1.17 -18.97 21.72
CA PRO A 207 -1.19 -19.35 23.12
C PRO A 207 -2.14 -18.40 23.86
N THR A 208 -3.32 -18.89 24.22
CA THR A 208 -4.29 -18.20 25.07
C THR A 208 -3.72 -18.10 26.48
N ALA A 209 -2.77 -17.19 26.70
CA ALA A 209 -2.31 -16.87 28.04
C ALA A 209 -3.40 -16.04 28.74
N SER A 210 -4.19 -16.75 29.55
CA SER A 210 -4.93 -16.30 30.73
C SER A 210 -5.78 -15.03 30.60
N LEU A 211 -7.06 -15.20 30.25
CA LEU A 211 -8.13 -14.32 30.70
C LEU A 211 -9.07 -15.14 31.59
N THR A 212 -8.78 -15.18 32.88
CA THR A 212 -9.73 -15.61 33.90
C THR A 212 -10.87 -14.59 33.98
N SER A 213 -12.08 -15.08 33.70
CA SER A 213 -13.42 -14.60 34.10
C SER A 213 -13.55 -13.16 34.64
N SER A 214 -14.37 -12.33 34.00
CA SER A 214 -15.78 -12.11 34.42
C SER A 214 -16.44 -10.90 33.73
N ASN A 215 -17.71 -11.10 33.38
CA ASN A 215 -18.82 -10.15 33.25
C ASN A 215 -19.00 -9.23 32.01
N SER A 216 -20.00 -9.63 31.22
CA SER A 216 -21.23 -8.87 30.89
C SER A 216 -21.13 -7.57 30.09
N SER A 217 -21.35 -7.68 28.76
CA SER A 217 -22.37 -6.94 27.97
C SER A 217 -22.04 -7.08 26.47
N ALA A 218 -22.85 -7.87 25.75
CA ALA A 218 -22.61 -8.26 24.37
C ALA A 218 -22.90 -7.11 23.38
N SER A 219 -21.88 -6.30 23.11
CA SER A 219 -21.76 -5.58 21.84
C SER A 219 -21.27 -6.55 20.76
N HIS A 220 -21.95 -6.59 19.62
CA HIS A 220 -21.55 -7.39 18.45
C HIS A 220 -20.20 -6.92 17.91
N ILE A 221 -19.12 -7.46 18.48
CA ILE A 221 -17.76 -7.34 17.97
C ILE A 221 -17.63 -8.36 16.84
N THR A 222 -17.55 -7.90 15.59
CA THR A 222 -17.06 -8.74 14.49
C THR A 222 -15.65 -9.21 14.87
N PRO A 223 -15.38 -10.51 15.03
CA PRO A 223 -14.06 -10.97 15.40
C PRO A 223 -13.10 -10.65 14.25
N LYS A 224 -12.09 -9.80 14.51
CA LYS A 224 -10.92 -9.69 13.64
C LYS A 224 -10.35 -11.11 13.54
N ASN A 225 -10.39 -11.74 12.36
CA ASN A 225 -9.83 -13.08 12.18
C ASN A 225 -8.33 -13.00 12.52
N PRO A 226 -7.88 -13.50 13.68
CA PRO A 226 -6.56 -13.19 14.23
C PRO A 226 -5.47 -14.06 13.60
N ARG A 227 -5.78 -14.75 12.51
CA ARG A 227 -4.93 -15.77 11.88
C ARG A 227 -3.75 -15.18 11.11
N PHE A 228 -3.89 -14.00 10.50
CA PHE A 228 -2.86 -13.42 9.63
C PHE A 228 -2.69 -11.91 9.87
N SER A 229 -1.63 -11.52 10.58
CA SER A 229 -1.27 -10.11 10.77
C SER A 229 -0.18 -9.69 9.81
N LEU A 230 -0.35 -8.52 9.17
CA LEU A 230 0.67 -7.93 8.31
C LEU A 230 2.00 -7.73 9.06
N LYS A 231 1.96 -7.41 10.36
CA LYS A 231 3.17 -7.32 11.18
C LYS A 231 3.88 -8.66 11.38
N GLN A 232 3.13 -9.76 11.49
CA GLN A 232 3.70 -11.11 11.63
C GLN A 232 4.36 -11.53 10.33
N TRP A 233 3.74 -11.25 9.18
CA TRP A 233 4.35 -11.52 7.90
C TRP A 233 5.62 -10.69 7.70
N LEU A 234 5.58 -9.39 7.99
CA LEU A 234 6.77 -8.51 7.93
C LEU A 234 7.94 -9.03 8.76
N ALA A 235 7.68 -9.58 9.95
CA ALA A 235 8.73 -10.15 10.81
C ALA A 235 9.47 -11.34 10.17
N GLN A 236 8.90 -11.96 9.13
CA GLN A 236 9.52 -13.06 8.38
C GLN A 236 10.26 -12.58 7.12
N GLN A 237 10.19 -11.29 6.79
CA GLN A 237 10.78 -10.72 5.58
C GLN A 237 11.96 -9.80 5.91
N SER A 238 12.89 -9.67 4.96
CA SER A 238 13.88 -8.59 4.99
C SER A 238 13.32 -7.36 4.27
N TYR A 239 13.20 -6.25 4.99
CA TYR A 239 12.71 -4.98 4.45
C TYR A 239 13.59 -3.81 4.91
N SER A 240 13.63 -2.76 4.09
CA SER A 240 14.19 -1.46 4.49
C SER A 240 13.11 -0.62 5.15
N VAL A 241 13.52 0.29 6.03
CA VAL A 241 12.62 1.26 6.68
C VAL A 241 12.94 2.64 6.13
N ALA A 242 11.94 3.30 5.53
CA ALA A 242 12.02 4.68 5.09
C ALA A 242 11.47 5.59 6.19
N ASN A 243 12.35 6.42 6.77
CA ASN A 243 11.96 7.35 7.83
C ASN A 243 11.43 8.67 7.25
N PHE A 244 10.30 9.14 7.79
CA PHE A 244 9.63 10.39 7.44
C PHE A 244 9.58 11.40 8.60
N ASP A 245 10.47 11.28 9.59
CA ASP A 245 10.58 12.19 10.75
C ASP A 245 10.95 13.64 10.38
N HIS A 246 11.31 13.92 9.13
CA HIS A 246 11.46 15.29 8.62
C HIS A 246 10.13 16.02 8.46
N HIS A 247 9.00 15.31 8.49
CA HIS A 247 7.68 15.92 8.54
C HIS A 247 7.32 16.34 9.97
N THR A 248 6.64 17.48 10.10
CA THR A 248 6.18 18.01 11.40
C THR A 248 5.03 17.23 12.02
N GLU A 249 4.26 16.52 11.19
CA GLU A 249 3.09 15.74 11.57
C GLU A 249 3.09 14.39 10.83
N ASP A 250 2.47 13.36 11.42
CA ASP A 250 2.41 12.01 10.83
C ASP A 250 1.78 12.03 9.42
N PRO A 251 2.56 11.83 8.34
CA PRO A 251 2.01 11.87 6.98
C PRO A 251 1.19 10.61 6.65
N PHE A 252 1.26 9.58 7.49
CA PHE A 252 0.53 8.31 7.36
C PHE A 252 -0.59 8.17 8.40
N PHE A 253 -1.08 9.31 8.91
CA PHE A 253 -2.24 9.40 9.79
C PHE A 253 -3.46 8.70 9.18
N ASN A 254 -4.01 7.71 9.89
CA ASN A 254 -5.14 6.89 9.45
C ASN A 254 -6.45 7.39 10.07
N ILE A 255 -7.48 7.62 9.25
CA ILE A 255 -8.80 8.05 9.73
C ILE A 255 -9.68 6.84 9.98
N ASN A 256 -10.06 6.58 11.24
CA ASN A 256 -10.90 5.43 11.62
C ASN A 256 -12.12 5.79 12.45
N THR A 257 -12.11 6.95 13.11
CA THR A 257 -13.15 7.44 14.01
C THR A 257 -13.58 8.87 13.64
N PRO A 258 -14.76 9.34 14.10
CA PRO A 258 -15.18 10.72 13.87
C PRO A 258 -14.18 11.75 14.41
N ALA A 259 -13.54 11.48 15.56
CA ALA A 259 -12.49 12.33 16.11
C ALA A 259 -11.25 12.40 15.19
N ASP A 260 -10.88 11.28 14.54
CA ASP A 260 -9.79 11.31 13.55
C ASP A 260 -10.16 12.15 12.32
N LEU A 261 -11.43 12.12 11.90
CA LEU A 261 -11.93 12.90 10.78
C LEU A 261 -11.91 14.40 11.11
N GLU A 262 -12.34 14.78 12.31
CA GLU A 262 -12.27 16.16 12.80
C GLU A 262 -10.81 16.65 12.85
N ALA A 263 -9.90 15.84 13.43
CA ALA A 263 -8.48 16.16 13.45
C ALA A 263 -7.89 16.33 12.03
N ALA A 264 -8.30 15.48 11.09
CA ALA A 264 -7.89 15.59 9.69
C ALA A 264 -8.44 16.86 9.02
N GLN A 265 -9.67 17.27 9.33
CA GLN A 265 -10.25 18.51 8.82
C GLN A 265 -9.51 19.75 9.34
N ILE A 266 -9.18 19.78 10.64
CA ILE A 266 -8.39 20.84 11.25
C ILE A 266 -7.02 20.94 10.59
N ARG A 267 -6.32 19.79 10.45
CA ARG A 267 -5.02 19.72 9.79
C ARG A 267 -5.06 20.23 8.36
N PHE A 268 -6.07 19.83 7.59
CA PHE A 268 -6.21 20.28 6.20
C PHE A 268 -6.43 21.79 6.10
N ASN A 269 -7.25 22.35 6.99
CA ASN A 269 -7.50 23.79 7.04
C ASN A 269 -6.22 24.59 7.39
N ALA A 270 -5.38 24.07 8.29
CA ALA A 270 -4.11 24.68 8.64
C ALA A 270 -3.10 24.69 7.47
N GLN A 271 -3.12 23.68 6.60
CA GLN A 271 -2.24 23.60 5.40
C GLN A 271 -2.68 24.52 4.25
N ARG A 272 -3.89 25.09 4.30
CA ARG A 272 -4.41 26.04 3.30
C ARG A 272 -4.04 27.51 3.58
N GLN A 273 -3.62 27.82 4.81
CA GLN A 273 -3.26 29.17 5.26
C GLN A 273 -1.77 29.42 5.04
#